data_AF-A0A937SHQ5-F1
#
_entry.id   AF-A0A937SHQ5-F1
#
_cell.length_a   1.000
_cell.length_b   1.000
_cell.length_c   1.000
_cell.angle_alpha   90.00
_cell.angle_beta   90.00
_cell.angle_gamma   90.00
#
_symmetry.space_group_name_H-M   'P 1'
#
loop_
_entity.id
_entity.type
_entity.pdbx_description
1 polymer ?
#
loop_
_entity_poly.entity_id
_entity_poly.type
_entity_poly.pdbx_seq_one_letter_code
_entity_poly.pdbx_strand_id
1 'polypeptide(L)'
;MKQSGGAGILIKECADAAYRAEKADYIVEGTVEKVESRWNQERTSIFTYTDLRIEKYVKGAPFVGNELQIVTPGGTVGEISQWVEDQPIFHEGKKVRIYFEEVNGEFFIVCARFGVEER
;
A
#
# COMPACT_ATOMS: atom_id res chain seq x y z
N MET A 1 -12.06 1.60 -2.46
CA MET A 1 -10.99 1.69 -3.48
C MET A 1 -10.29 0.34 -3.54
N LYS A 2 -9.97 -0.19 -4.71
CA LYS A 2 -9.24 -1.47 -4.85
C LYS A 2 -7.89 -1.16 -5.47
N GLN A 3 -6.83 -1.36 -4.71
CA GLN A 3 -5.46 -1.21 -5.17
C GLN A 3 -4.93 -2.59 -5.57
N SER A 4 -4.23 -2.71 -6.69
CA SER A 4 -3.46 -3.91 -7.02
C SER A 4 -1.98 -3.60 -6.80
N GLY A 5 -1.33 -4.43 -5.98
CA GLY A 5 0.09 -4.33 -5.67
C GLY A 5 0.95 -4.11 -6.92
N GLY A 6 1.69 -3.00 -6.94
CA GLY A 6 2.52 -2.60 -8.07
C GLY A 6 3.64 -3.61 -8.33
N ALA A 7 3.94 -3.86 -9.61
CA ALA A 7 5.16 -4.53 -10.02
C ALA A 7 6.33 -3.58 -9.76
N GLY A 8 7.29 -3.98 -8.93
CA GLY A 8 8.51 -3.20 -8.69
C GLY A 8 9.41 -3.21 -9.92
N ILE A 9 9.59 -2.07 -10.59
CA ILE A 9 10.78 -1.86 -11.40
C ILE A 9 11.91 -1.56 -10.40
N LEU A 10 13.03 -2.29 -10.49
CA LEU A 10 14.28 -2.01 -9.77
C LEU A 10 14.91 -0.70 -10.29
N ILE A 11 14.27 0.41 -9.99
CA ILE A 11 14.80 1.75 -10.27
C ILE A 11 15.57 2.16 -9.01
N LYS A 12 16.88 2.38 -9.10
CA LYS A 12 17.73 2.86 -7.98
C LYS A 12 17.14 4.11 -7.32
N GLU A 13 16.46 4.92 -8.13
CA GLU A 13 15.77 6.14 -7.77
C GLU A 13 14.59 5.90 -6.81
N CYS A 14 14.00 4.70 -6.78
CA CYS A 14 12.98 4.34 -5.80
C CYS A 14 13.48 4.37 -4.35
N ALA A 15 14.79 4.31 -4.11
CA ALA A 15 15.35 4.53 -2.79
C ALA A 15 15.31 6.00 -2.36
N ASP A 16 15.24 6.95 -3.30
CA ASP A 16 15.20 8.38 -3.02
C ASP A 16 13.78 8.86 -2.70
N ALA A 17 13.61 9.45 -1.52
CA ALA A 17 12.33 10.00 -1.08
C ALA A 17 11.87 11.19 -1.95
N ALA A 18 12.79 11.97 -2.52
CA ALA A 18 12.45 13.08 -3.41
C ALA A 18 11.83 12.56 -4.71
N TYR A 19 12.41 11.50 -5.30
CA TYR A 19 11.87 10.83 -6.47
C TYR A 19 10.45 10.30 -6.21
N ARG A 20 10.23 9.59 -5.09
CA ARG A 20 8.89 9.09 -4.74
C ARG A 20 7.89 10.23 -4.55
N ALA A 21 8.29 11.34 -3.92
CA ALA A 21 7.44 12.50 -3.70
C ALA A 21 7.09 13.24 -5.00
N GLU A 22 8.01 13.26 -5.97
CA GLU A 22 7.77 13.82 -7.30
C GLU A 22 6.72 12.99 -8.05
N LYS A 23 6.87 11.67 -8.05
CA LYS A 23 5.96 10.73 -8.74
C LYS A 23 4.58 10.60 -8.12
N ALA A 24 4.48 10.70 -6.79
CA ALA A 24 3.21 10.50 -6.10
C ALA A 24 2.25 11.66 -6.34
N ASP A 25 1.00 11.39 -6.68
CA ASP A 25 -0.09 12.37 -6.66
C ASP A 25 -0.55 12.66 -5.23
N TYR A 26 -0.48 11.65 -4.36
CA TYR A 26 -0.87 11.73 -2.95
C TYR A 26 0.24 11.21 -2.04
N ILE A 27 0.44 11.89 -0.91
CA ILE A 27 1.32 11.42 0.16
C ILE A 27 0.51 11.53 1.45
N VAL A 28 0.29 10.39 2.11
CA VAL A 28 -0.52 10.32 3.33
C VAL A 28 0.28 9.73 4.48
N GLU A 29 -0.03 10.16 5.69
CA GLU A 29 0.48 9.57 6.93
C GLU A 29 -0.70 9.07 7.76
N GLY A 30 -0.58 7.88 8.33
CA GLY A 30 -1.67 7.27 9.06
C GLY A 30 -1.23 6.11 9.94
N THR A 31 -2.20 5.55 10.65
CA THR A 31 -2.01 4.37 11.50
C THR A 31 -2.67 3.17 10.83
N VAL A 32 -1.95 2.06 10.72
CA VAL A 32 -2.49 0.79 10.25
C VAL A 32 -3.39 0.22 11.35
N GLU A 33 -4.69 0.15 11.11
CA GLU A 33 -5.67 -0.29 12.09
C GLU A 33 -5.92 -1.79 12.03
N LYS A 34 -5.86 -2.36 10.82
CA LYS A 34 -6.12 -3.78 10.61
C LYS A 34 -5.33 -4.33 9.43
N VAL A 35 -4.85 -5.56 9.53
CA VAL A 35 -4.21 -6.32 8.45
C VAL A 35 -4.80 -7.74 8.40
N GLU A 36 -5.44 -8.11 7.30
CA GLU A 36 -6.06 -9.42 7.15
C GLU A 36 -5.83 -10.02 5.77
N SER A 37 -5.29 -11.24 5.73
CA SER A 37 -5.14 -11.99 4.47
C SER A 37 -6.33 -12.91 4.22
N ARG A 38 -6.78 -13.00 2.97
CA ARG A 38 -7.89 -13.85 2.54
C ARG A 38 -7.61 -14.45 1.17
N TRP A 39 -8.16 -15.63 0.92
CA TRP A 39 -8.24 -16.16 -0.44
C TRP A 39 -9.19 -15.30 -1.28
N ASN A 40 -8.87 -15.13 -2.56
CA ASN A 40 -9.87 -14.71 -3.55
C ASN A 40 -10.99 -15.75 -3.68
N GLN A 41 -12.06 -15.37 -4.38
CA GLN A 41 -13.25 -16.19 -4.54
C GLN A 41 -12.94 -17.57 -5.15
N GLU A 42 -12.00 -17.62 -6.11
CA GLU A 42 -11.58 -18.83 -6.79
C GLU A 42 -10.58 -19.68 -5.99
N ARG A 43 -10.11 -19.17 -4.84
CA ARG A 43 -9.05 -19.78 -3.99
C ARG A 43 -7.77 -20.10 -4.76
N THR A 44 -7.41 -19.24 -5.71
CA THR A 44 -6.19 -19.33 -6.52
C THR A 44 -5.11 -18.35 -6.08
N SER A 45 -5.46 -17.33 -5.28
CA SER A 45 -4.51 -16.35 -4.78
C SER A 45 -4.92 -15.81 -3.41
N ILE A 46 -3.92 -15.51 -2.58
CA ILE A 46 -4.11 -14.80 -1.31
C ILE A 46 -3.88 -13.31 -1.55
N PHE A 47 -4.75 -12.48 -0.97
CA PHE A 47 -4.61 -11.03 -0.90
C PHE A 47 -4.66 -10.57 0.55
N THR A 48 -3.87 -9.55 0.88
CA THR A 48 -3.86 -8.90 2.19
C THR A 48 -4.56 -7.55 2.09
N TYR A 49 -5.54 -7.36 2.97
CA TYR A 49 -6.33 -6.14 3.11
C TYR A 49 -5.81 -5.39 4.33
N THR A 50 -5.35 -4.17 4.11
CA THR A 50 -4.81 -3.29 5.15
C THR A 50 -5.71 -2.08 5.28
N ASP A 51 -6.33 -1.90 6.44
CA ASP A 51 -7.14 -0.72 6.75
C ASP A 51 -6.24 0.32 7.42
N LEU A 52 -6.18 1.51 6.82
CA LEU A 52 -5.37 2.64 7.25
C LEU A 52 -6.27 3.81 7.62
N ARG A 53 -6.14 4.30 8.86
CA ARG A 53 -6.72 5.59 9.25
C ARG A 53 -5.73 6.70 8.95
N ILE A 54 -6.09 7.58 8.03
CA ILE A 54 -5.28 8.72 7.61
C ILE A 54 -5.35 9.79 8.68
N GLU A 55 -4.18 10.18 9.18
CA GLU A 55 -4.02 11.23 10.18
C GLU A 55 -3.60 12.55 9.53
N LYS A 56 -2.94 12.50 8.36
CA LYS A 56 -2.44 13.67 7.66
C LYS A 56 -2.26 13.44 6.16
N TYR A 57 -2.64 14.44 5.37
CA TYR A 57 -2.29 14.55 3.96
C TYR A 57 -1.08 15.48 3.82
N VAL A 58 0.04 14.94 3.33
CA VAL A 58 1.27 15.69 3.01
C VAL A 58 1.20 16.24 1.58
N LYS A 59 0.58 15.50 0.66
CA LYS A 59 0.33 15.89 -0.74
C LYS A 59 -1.01 15.31 -1.20
N GLY A 60 -1.68 15.99 -2.13
CA GLY A 60 -2.96 15.57 -2.69
C GLY A 60 -4.17 16.09 -1.90
N ALA A 61 -5.36 16.01 -2.52
CA ALA A 61 -6.60 16.40 -1.87
C ALA A 61 -7.06 15.32 -0.87
N PRO A 62 -7.72 15.70 0.24
CA PRO A 62 -8.26 14.73 1.19
C PRO A 62 -9.29 13.79 0.56
N PHE A 63 -9.25 12.51 0.93
CA PHE A 63 -10.29 11.55 0.59
C PHE A 63 -11.50 11.72 1.51
N VAL A 64 -12.68 11.33 1.03
CA VAL A 64 -13.88 11.29 1.87
C VAL A 64 -13.70 10.22 2.94
N GLY A 65 -13.77 10.62 4.22
CA GLY A 65 -13.74 9.70 5.37
C GLY A 65 -12.37 9.50 6.04
N ASN A 66 -11.27 9.96 5.45
CA ASN A 66 -9.90 9.77 5.98
C ASN A 66 -9.53 8.31 6.27
N GLU A 67 -10.15 7.36 5.58
CA GLU A 67 -9.87 5.93 5.68
C GLU A 67 -9.45 5.42 4.31
N LEU A 68 -8.50 4.50 4.29
CA LEU A 68 -8.01 3.88 3.06
C LEU A 68 -7.82 2.39 3.28
N GLN A 69 -8.40 1.58 2.41
CA GLN A 69 -8.10 0.16 2.33
C GLN A 69 -7.09 -0.09 1.21
N ILE A 70 -5.94 -0.63 1.58
CA ILE A 70 -4.87 -1.03 0.69
C ILE A 70 -5.00 -2.53 0.48
N VAL A 71 -4.92 -2.98 -0.77
CA VAL A 71 -4.95 -4.41 -1.11
C VAL A 71 -3.63 -4.77 -1.77
N THR A 72 -2.91 -5.73 -1.19
CA THR A 72 -1.66 -6.25 -1.72
C THR A 72 -1.79 -7.75 -2.02
N PRO A 73 -1.23 -8.24 -3.15
CA PRO A 73 -1.09 -9.66 -3.39
C PRO A 73 -0.19 -10.32 -2.34
N GLY A 74 -0.50 -11.56 -1.98
CA GLY A 74 0.20 -12.32 -0.97
C GLY A 74 -0.40 -12.18 0.43
N GLY A 75 0.20 -12.88 1.38
CA GLY A 75 -0.26 -12.98 2.76
C GLY A 75 -0.27 -14.41 3.29
N THR A 76 -0.86 -14.61 4.47
CA THR A 76 -0.95 -15.92 5.11
C THR A 76 -2.37 -16.23 5.56
N VAL A 77 -2.91 -17.38 5.15
CA VAL A 77 -4.22 -17.88 5.57
C VAL A 77 -4.05 -19.26 6.19
N GLY A 78 -4.22 -19.36 7.51
CA GLY A 78 -3.92 -20.58 8.25
C GLY A 78 -2.43 -20.91 8.17
N GLU A 79 -2.10 -22.09 7.64
CA GLU A 79 -0.71 -22.54 7.45
C GLU A 79 -0.15 -22.22 6.06
N ILE A 80 -0.95 -21.65 5.15
CA ILE A 80 -0.54 -21.38 3.77
C ILE A 80 -0.15 -19.91 3.63
N SER A 81 1.08 -19.67 3.18
CA SER A 81 1.59 -18.35 2.82
C SER A 81 1.80 -18.23 1.32
N GLN A 82 1.37 -17.12 0.73
CA GLN A 82 1.73 -16.71 -0.61
C GLN A 82 2.63 -15.49 -0.50
N TRP A 83 3.87 -15.63 -0.97
CA TRP A 83 4.81 -14.52 -1.06
C TRP A 83 4.73 -13.90 -2.45
N VAL A 84 4.57 -12.58 -2.51
CA VAL A 84 4.71 -11.81 -3.75
C VAL A 84 5.81 -10.80 -3.52
N GLU A 85 6.83 -10.86 -4.36
CA GLU A 85 8.00 -10.00 -4.25
C GLU A 85 7.62 -8.51 -4.40
N ASP A 86 8.41 -7.67 -3.74
CA ASP A 86 8.31 -6.21 -3.73
C ASP A 86 6.99 -5.62 -3.21
N GLN A 87 6.06 -6.42 -2.70
CA GLN A 87 4.88 -5.89 -2.02
C GLN A 87 5.25 -5.29 -0.65
N PRO A 88 4.67 -4.14 -0.28
CA PRO A 88 4.80 -3.64 1.08
C PRO A 88 4.12 -4.59 2.07
N ILE A 89 4.75 -4.77 3.22
CA ILE A 89 4.19 -5.51 4.35
C ILE A 89 3.79 -4.49 5.40
N PHE A 90 2.54 -4.55 5.84
CA PHE A 90 2.00 -3.69 6.87
C PHE A 90 1.85 -4.46 8.18
N HIS A 91 1.94 -3.73 9.29
CA HIS A 91 1.78 -4.27 10.63
C HIS A 91 0.78 -3.41 11.40
N GLU A 92 -0.20 -4.05 12.04
CA GLU A 92 -1.20 -3.38 12.87
C GLU A 92 -0.55 -2.52 13.96
N GLY A 93 -1.13 -1.35 14.21
CA GLY A 93 -0.66 -0.36 15.19
C GLY A 93 0.53 0.47 14.72
N LYS A 94 1.13 0.18 13.56
CA LYS A 94 2.24 0.97 13.02
C LYS A 94 1.78 2.25 12.35
N LYS A 95 2.57 3.30 12.53
CA LYS A 95 2.43 4.54 11.77
C LYS A 95 3.23 4.41 10.48
N VAL A 96 2.61 4.81 9.38
CA VAL A 96 3.22 4.72 8.06
C VAL A 96 3.02 6.01 7.27
N ARG A 97 3.98 6.31 6.40
CA ARG A 97 3.81 7.25 5.29
C ARG A 97 3.73 6.47 3.99
N ILE A 98 2.76 6.81 3.14
CA ILE A 98 2.53 6.11 1.88
C ILE A 98 2.47 7.11 0.71
N TYR A 99 3.11 6.73 -0.39
CA TYR A 99 3.21 7.48 -1.64
C TYR A 99 2.32 6.80 -2.68
N PHE A 100 1.29 7.49 -3.17
CA PHE A 100 0.36 6.99 -4.17
C PHE A 100 0.41 7.79 -5.47
N GLU A 101 0.36 7.10 -6.60
CA GLU A 101 0.01 7.67 -7.91
C GLU A 101 -1.42 7.25 -8.29
N GLU A 102 -2.14 8.13 -8.97
CA GLU A 102 -3.48 7.88 -9.47
C GLU A 102 -3.44 7.77 -11.00
N VAL A 103 -3.75 6.59 -11.52
CA VAL A 103 -3.77 6.31 -12.96
C VAL A 103 -5.17 5.85 -13.34
N ASN A 104 -5.89 6.64 -14.14
CA ASN A 104 -7.27 6.36 -14.58
C ASN A 104 -8.26 6.10 -13.43
N GLY A 105 -8.08 6.78 -12.28
CA GLY A 105 -8.92 6.61 -11.09
C GLY A 105 -8.56 5.40 -10.22
N GLU A 106 -7.51 4.67 -10.57
CA GLU A 106 -6.93 3.61 -9.74
C GLU A 106 -5.68 4.13 -9.04
N PHE A 107 -5.49 3.71 -7.78
CA PHE A 107 -4.38 4.14 -6.95
C PHE A 107 -3.32 3.05 -6.87
N PHE A 108 -2.06 3.41 -7.08
CA PHE A 108 -0.91 2.53 -6.99
C PHE A 108 0.10 3.07 -6.00
N ILE A 109 0.73 2.21 -5.20
CA ILE A 109 1.87 2.63 -4.37
C ILE A 109 3.08 2.83 -5.27
N VAL A 110 3.60 4.04 -5.28
CA VAL A 110 4.81 4.41 -6.02
C VAL A 110 5.96 3.54 -5.55
N CYS A 111 6.66 2.88 -6.47
CA CYS A 111 7.81 2.03 -6.16
C CYS A 111 7.52 0.85 -5.20
N ALA A 112 6.28 0.35 -5.18
CA ALA A 112 5.88 -0.83 -4.42
C ALA A 112 6.33 -0.74 -2.94
N ARG A 113 7.09 -1.70 -2.38
CA ARG A 113 7.54 -1.66 -0.98
C ARG A 113 8.29 -0.38 -0.57
N PHE A 114 8.97 0.30 -1.50
CA PHE A 114 9.71 1.52 -1.19
C PHE A 114 8.79 2.74 -1.02
N GLY A 115 7.57 2.67 -1.55
CA GLY A 115 6.53 3.69 -1.37
C GLY A 115 5.85 3.68 -0.01
N VAL A 116 6.33 2.85 0.92
CA VAL A 116 5.84 2.78 2.30
C VAL A 116 7.02 2.96 3.25
N GLU A 117 6.88 3.92 4.17
CA GLU A 117 7.86 4.19 5.21
C GLU A 117 7.20 3.98 6.58
N GLU A 118 7.77 3.14 7.44
CA GLU A 118 7.40 3.11 8.86
C GLU A 118 7.91 4.39 9.56
N ARG A 119 7.12 4.91 10.51
CA ARG A 119 7.34 6.20 11.18
C ARG A 119 7.52 6.06 12.69
#